data_AF-A0A9D7TV35-F1
#
_entry.id   AF-A0A9D7TV35-F1
#
_cell.length_a   1.000
_cell.length_b   1.000
_cell.length_c   1.000
_cell.angle_alpha   90.00
_cell.angle_beta   90.00
_cell.angle_gamma   90.00
#
_symmetry.space_group_name_H-M   'P 1'
#
loop_
_entity.id
_entity.type
_entity.pdbx_description
1 polymer ?
#
loop_
_entity_poly.entity_id
_entity_poly.type
_entity_poly.pdbx_seq_one_letter_code
_entity_poly.pdbx_strand_id
1 'polypeptide(L)' 'MGNLLYAVAVILVILWVIGFLGYHAGGIIHILLVIAAIAIILRVIQGKKPI' A
#
# COMPACT_ATOMS: atom_id res chain seq x y z
N MET A 1 2.86 18.84 -9.09
CA MET A 1 1.83 17.79 -8.99
C MET A 1 2.20 16.73 -7.94
N GLY A 2 2.48 17.12 -6.68
CA GLY A 2 2.86 16.18 -5.61
C GLY A 2 1.70 15.71 -4.73
N ASN A 3 0.57 16.40 -4.77
CA ASN A 3 -0.47 16.26 -3.75
C ASN A 3 -1.40 15.07 -3.98
N LEU A 4 -1.69 14.71 -5.24
CA LEU A 4 -2.57 13.58 -5.55
C LEU A 4 -1.92 12.23 -5.24
N LEU A 5 -0.66 12.03 -5.64
CA LEU A 5 0.07 10.78 -5.37
C LEU A 5 0.31 10.59 -3.87
N TYR A 6 0.61 11.67 -3.15
CA TYR A 6 0.75 11.64 -1.69
C TYR A 6 -0.58 11.31 -1.00
N ALA A 7 -1.69 11.94 -1.41
CA ALA A 7 -3.02 11.62 -0.88
C ALA A 7 -3.39 10.15 -1.11
N VAL A 8 -3.12 9.62 -2.32
CA VAL A 8 -3.35 8.21 -2.64
C VAL A 8 -2.47 7.28 -1.80
N ALA A 9 -1.20 7.63 -1.58
CA ALA A 9 -0.29 6.85 -0.72
C ALA A 9 -0.79 6.80 0.73
N VAL A 10 -1.22 7.94 1.28
CA VAL A 10 -1.79 8.02 2.64
C VAL A 10 -3.06 7.17 2.76
N ILE A 11 -3.97 7.27 1.79
CA ILE A 11 -5.21 6.46 1.77
C ILE A 11 -4.89 4.97 1.72
N LEU A 12 -3.93 4.55 0.88
CA LEU A 12 -3.50 3.16 0.79
C LEU A 12 -2.94 2.62 2.11
N VAL A 13 -2.15 3.41 2.83
CA VAL A 13 -1.61 3.03 4.15
C VAL A 13 -2.73 2.88 5.17
N ILE A 14 -3.71 3.80 5.20
CA ILE A 14 -4.84 3.75 6.13
C ILE A 14 -5.72 2.52 5.85
N LEU A 15 -6.08 2.25 4.58
CA LEU A 15 -6.85 1.06 4.22
C LEU A 15 -6.09 -0.24 4.56
N TRP A 16 -4.77 -0.26 4.42
CA TRP A 16 -3.96 -1.42 4.80
C TRP A 16 -4.01 -1.70 6.31
N VAL A 17 -3.86 -0.67 7.15
CA VAL A 17 -3.95 -0.81 8.61
C VAL A 17 -5.33 -1.29 9.05
N ILE A 18 -6.40 -0.74 8.47
CA ILE A 18 -7.78 -1.16 8.75
C ILE A 18 -8.01 -2.61 8.32
N GLY A 19 -7.50 -3.02 7.14
CA GLY A 19 -7.58 -4.40 6.66
C GLY A 19 -6.79 -5.38 7.54
N PHE A 20 -5.60 -5.00 7.99
CA PHE A 20 -4.73 -5.80 8.85
C PHE A 20 -5.35 -6.04 10.24
N LEU A 21 -5.95 -5.01 10.84
CA LEU A 21 -6.55 -5.08 12.18
C LEU A 21 -7.97 -5.67 12.16
N GLY A 22 -8.76 -5.39 11.12
CA GLY A 22 -10.17 -5.79 11.03
C GLY A 22 -10.40 -7.21 10.53
N TYR A 23 -9.44 -7.79 9.80
CA TYR A 23 -9.58 -9.13 9.23
C TYR A 23 -8.46 -10.05 9.73
N HIS A 24 -8.75 -10.82 10.78
CA HIS A 24 -8.07 -12.09 11.09
C HIS A 24 -8.40 -13.17 10.02
N ALA A 25 -8.48 -12.78 8.75
CA ALA A 25 -8.82 -13.68 7.66
C ALA A 25 -7.56 -14.49 7.29
N GLY A 26 -7.64 -15.79 7.55
CA GLY A 26 -6.51 -16.70 7.65
C GLY A 26 -5.48 -16.63 6.51
N GLY A 27 -4.20 -16.81 6.92
CA GLY A 27 -3.02 -17.16 6.12
C GLY A 27 -2.85 -16.47 4.75
N ILE A 28 -3.65 -16.88 3.77
CA ILE A 28 -3.52 -16.49 2.35
C ILE A 28 -3.79 -15.01 2.13
N ILE A 29 -4.85 -14.44 2.73
CA ILE A 29 -5.17 -13.01 2.55
C ILE A 29 -4.06 -12.14 3.14
N HIS A 30 -3.48 -12.57 4.26
CA HIS A 30 -2.35 -11.89 4.88
C HIS A 30 -1.13 -11.85 3.96
N ILE A 31 -0.77 -12.98 3.34
CA ILE A 31 0.36 -13.06 2.41
C ILE A 31 0.14 -12.16 1.18
N LEU A 32 -1.06 -12.18 0.60
CA LEU A 32 -1.42 -11.31 -0.53
C LEU A 32 -1.35 -9.82 -0.15
N LEU A 33 -1.79 -9.45 1.05
CA LEU A 33 -1.69 -8.08 1.56
C LEU A 33 -0.24 -7.63 1.80
N VAL A 34 0.62 -8.52 2.31
CA VAL A 34 2.05 -8.23 2.49
C VAL A 34 2.72 -7.98 1.13
N ILE A 35 2.43 -8.80 0.11
CA ILE A 35 2.94 -8.59 -1.25
C ILE A 35 2.46 -7.26 -1.82
N ALA A 36 1.18 -6.93 -1.64
CA ALA A 36 0.61 -5.65 -2.09
C ALA A 36 1.29 -4.45 -1.41
N ALA A 37 1.55 -4.52 -0.10
CA ALA A 37 2.26 -3.48 0.65
C ALA A 37 3.71 -3.30 0.14
N ILE A 38 4.45 -4.39 -0.08
CA ILE A 38 5.81 -4.35 -0.64
C ILE A 38 5.80 -3.72 -2.04
N ALA A 39 4.86 -4.10 -2.91
CA ALA A 39 4.73 -3.50 -4.25
C ALA A 39 4.47 -1.98 -4.20
N ILE A 40 3.66 -1.52 -3.24
CA ILE A 40 3.41 -0.08 -3.01
C ILE A 40 4.69 0.63 -2.54
N ILE A 41 5.39 0.07 -1.55
CA ILE A 41 6.65 0.63 -1.04
C ILE A 41 7.69 0.72 -2.18
N LEU A 42 7.85 -0.37 -2.95
CA LEU A 42 8.75 -0.38 -4.11
C LEU A 42 8.34 0.67 -5.14
N ARG A 43 7.04 0.86 -5.40
CA ARG A 43 6.55 1.89 -6.33
C ARG A 43 6.82 3.30 -5.83
N VAL A 44 6.67 3.55 -4.52
CA VAL A 44 6.95 4.85 -3.90
C VAL A 44 8.45 5.14 -3.93
N ILE A 45 9.28 4.17 -3.54
CA ILE A 45 10.75 4.30 -3.55
C ILE A 45 11.29 4.44 -4.98
N GLN A 46 10.76 3.66 -5.93
CA GLN A 46 11.17 3.73 -7.32
C GLN A 46 10.83 5.05 -7.97
N GLY A 47 9.94 5.87 -7.36
CA GLY A 47 9.71 7.28 -7.66
C GLY A 47 10.01 7.62 -9.11
N LYS A 48 9.29 6.97 -10.05
CA LYS A 48 9.61 7.11 -11.47
C LYS A 48 9.47 8.59 -11.81
N LYS A 49 10.59 9.27 -12.02
CA LYS A 49 10.61 10.56 -12.68
C LYS A 49 10.05 10.29 -14.08
N PRO A 50 8.90 10.85 -14.46
CA PRO A 50 8.55 10.89 -15.87
C PRO A 50 9.66 11.70 -16.54
N ILE A 51 10.44 11.04 -17.38
CA ILE A 51 11.37 11.71 -18.30
C ILE A 51 10.58 12.53 -19.31
#